data_AF-A0A972S277-F1
#
_entry.id   AF-A0A972S277-F1
#
_cell.length_a   1.000
_cell.length_b   1.000
_cell.length_c   1.000
_cell.angle_alpha   90.00
_cell.angle_beta   90.00
_cell.angle_gamma   90.00
#
_symmetry.space_group_name_H-M   'P 1'
#
loop_
_entity.id
_entity.type
_entity.pdbx_description
1 polymer ?
#
loop_
_entity_poly.entity_id
_entity_poly.type
_entity_poly.pdbx_seq_one_letter_code
_entity_poly.pdbx_strand_id
1 'polypeptide(L)' 'MAKKEQTEKTYTLKELAEKHLKTPFKNQTYMLEGIKAMFNLKDDAKLTEEEFLKMLKNFKGKKTEG' A
#
# COMPACT_ATOMS: atom_id res chain seq x y z
N MET A 1 25.33 -23.60 2.72
CA MET A 1 24.72 -22.36 3.27
C MET A 1 23.72 -21.84 2.26
N ALA A 2 22.43 -22.14 2.45
CA ALA A 2 21.38 -21.57 1.61
C ALA A 2 21.25 -20.09 1.97
N LYS A 3 21.79 -19.21 1.12
CA LYS A 3 21.41 -17.79 1.13
C LYS A 3 19.91 -17.79 0.88
N LYS A 4 19.11 -17.58 1.93
CA LYS A 4 17.72 -17.15 1.79
C LYS A 4 17.80 -15.79 1.12
N GLU A 5 17.83 -15.81 -0.20
CA GLU A 5 17.52 -14.65 -1.02
C GLU A 5 16.05 -14.37 -0.74
N GLN A 6 15.82 -13.65 0.36
CA GLN A 6 14.52 -13.11 0.68
C GLN A 6 14.37 -11.95 -0.29
N THR A 7 14.06 -12.28 -1.54
CA THR A 7 13.65 -11.32 -2.54
C THR A 7 12.38 -10.71 -1.96
N GLU A 8 12.51 -9.58 -1.28
CA GLU A 8 11.38 -8.78 -0.85
C GLU A 8 10.60 -8.44 -2.12
N LYS A 9 9.58 -9.26 -2.41
CA LYS A 9 8.73 -9.07 -3.58
C LYS A 9 8.07 -7.72 -3.39
N THR A 10 8.51 -6.76 -4.19
CA THR A 10 7.88 -5.47 -4.29
C THR A 10 6.78 -5.56 -5.33
N TYR A 11 5.67 -4.93 -5.02
CA TYR A 11 4.47 -4.91 -5.83
C TYR A 11 4.05 -3.47 -6.04
N THR A 12 3.27 -3.23 -7.10
CA THR A 12 2.66 -1.91 -7.26
C THR A 12 1.61 -1.67 -6.18
N LEU A 13 1.40 -0.39 -5.83
CA LEU A 13 0.30 0.04 -4.96
C LEU A 13 -1.05 -0.58 -5.37
N LYS A 14 -1.30 -0.63 -6.68
CA LYS A 14 -2.54 -1.19 -7.23
C LYS A 14 -2.67 -2.68 -6.91
N GLU A 15 -1.64 -3.49 -7.17
CA GLU A 15 -1.64 -4.92 -6.87
C GLU A 15 -1.84 -5.19 -5.37
N LEU A 16 -1.14 -4.44 -4.52
CA LEU A 16 -1.26 -4.56 -3.07
C LEU A 16 -2.68 -4.22 -2.60
N ALA A 17 -3.28 -3.19 -3.17
CA ALA A 17 -4.64 -2.80 -2.87
C ALA A 17 -5.66 -3.82 -3.37
N GLU A 18 -5.53 -4.35 -4.59
CA GLU A 18 -6.42 -5.42 -5.08
C GLU A 18 -6.36 -6.66 -4.19
N LYS A 19 -5.17 -6.99 -3.68
CA LYS A 19 -4.94 -8.15 -2.80
C LYS A 19 -5.46 -7.95 -1.37
N HIS A 20 -5.27 -6.77 -0.79
CA HIS A 20 -5.51 -6.53 0.66
C HIS A 20 -6.75 -5.71 0.98
N LEU A 21 -7.13 -4.74 0.14
CA LEU A 21 -8.25 -3.85 0.48
C LEU A 21 -9.59 -4.54 0.32
N LYS A 22 -9.74 -5.51 -0.61
CA LYS A 22 -11.02 -6.19 -0.93
C LYS A 22 -12.23 -5.21 -0.96
N THR A 23 -11.98 -3.95 -1.32
CA THR A 23 -12.99 -2.89 -1.38
C THR A 23 -13.41 -2.67 -2.83
N PRO A 24 -14.57 -2.04 -3.06
CA PRO A 24 -14.96 -1.64 -4.42
C PRO A 24 -13.85 -0.81 -5.06
N PHE A 25 -13.58 -1.02 -6.35
CA PHE A 25 -12.52 -0.34 -7.12
C PHE A 25 -12.53 1.18 -6.89
N LYS A 26 -13.71 1.79 -6.79
CA LYS A 26 -13.88 3.23 -6.52
C LYS A 26 -13.28 3.68 -5.17
N ASN A 27 -13.49 2.90 -4.11
CA ASN A 27 -12.88 3.17 -2.80
C ASN A 27 -11.38 2.84 -2.81
N GLN A 28 -10.99 1.79 -3.54
CA GLN A 28 -9.60 1.42 -3.66
C GLN A 28 -8.77 2.53 -4.31
N THR A 29 -9.23 3.09 -5.43
CA THR A 29 -8.55 4.22 -6.10
C THR A 29 -8.44 5.42 -5.16
N TYR A 30 -9.53 5.80 -4.48
CA TYR A 30 -9.49 6.92 -3.53
C TYR A 30 -8.48 6.72 -2.39
N MET A 31 -8.43 5.51 -1.80
CA MET A 31 -7.47 5.19 -0.74
C MET A 31 -6.03 5.18 -1.27
N LEU A 32 -5.82 4.66 -2.49
CA LEU A 32 -4.51 4.65 -3.13
C LEU A 32 -4.03 6.06 -3.43
N GLU A 33 -4.87 6.93 -3.98
CA GLU A 33 -4.52 8.33 -4.22
C GLU A 33 -4.24 9.07 -2.91
N GLY A 34 -5.02 8.81 -1.86
CA GLY A 34 -4.77 9.35 -0.52
C GLY A 34 -3.43 8.90 0.06
N ILE A 35 -3.09 7.61 -0.06
CA ILE A 35 -1.78 7.07 0.37
C ILE A 35 -0.65 7.67 -0.48
N LYS A 36 -0.83 7.76 -1.80
CA LYS A 36 0.14 8.39 -2.71
C LYS A 36 0.42 9.83 -2.32
N ALA A 37 -0.63 10.62 -2.06
CA ALA A 37 -0.48 12.01 -1.63
C ALA A 37 0.16 12.13 -0.25
N MET A 38 -0.25 11.29 0.71
CA MET A 38 0.24 11.32 2.09
C MET A 38 1.73 10.98 2.20
N PHE A 39 2.21 10.04 1.38
CA PHE A 39 3.59 9.57 1.39
C PHE A 39 4.42 10.09 0.21
N ASN A 40 3.87 11.01 -0.59
CA ASN A 40 4.48 11.56 -1.80
C ASN A 40 5.01 10.48 -2.77
N LEU A 41 4.20 9.46 -3.02
CA LEU A 41 4.53 8.32 -3.88
C LEU A 41 4.15 8.59 -5.33
N LYS A 42 4.96 8.07 -6.26
CA LYS A 42 4.67 8.08 -7.70
C LYS A 42 3.73 6.93 -8.09
N ASP A 43 3.12 7.01 -9.27
CA ASP A 43 2.27 5.93 -9.79
C ASP A 43 3.01 4.59 -9.98
N ASP A 44 4.30 4.63 -10.32
CA ASP A 44 5.15 3.43 -10.42
C ASP A 44 5.82 3.05 -9.09
N ALA A 45 5.34 3.58 -7.96
CA ALA A 45 5.90 3.23 -6.66
C ALA A 45 5.69 1.74 -6.37
N LYS A 46 6.82 1.04 -6.23
CA LYS A 46 6.87 -0.37 -5.83
C LYS A 46 7.15 -0.43 -4.34
N LEU A 47 6.25 -1.08 -3.61
CA LEU A 47 6.28 -1.20 -2.16
C LEU A 47 6.28 -2.67 -1.79
N THR A 48 6.85 -3.01 -0.64
CA THR A 48 6.63 -4.32 -0.05
C THR A 48 5.23 -4.38 0.56
N GLU A 49 4.74 -5.60 0.78
CA GLU A 49 3.45 -5.81 1.42
C GLU A 49 3.40 -5.18 2.82
N GLU A 50 4.50 -5.26 3.57
CA GLU A 50 4.60 -4.67 4.90
C GLU A 50 4.54 -3.14 4.88
N GLU A 51 5.26 -2.50 3.95
CA GLU A 51 5.23 -1.04 3.79
C GLU A 51 3.83 -0.56 3.41
N PHE A 52 3.17 -1.24 2.48
CA PHE A 52 1.79 -0.93 2.13
C PHE A 52 0.84 -1.08 3.31
N LEU A 53 0.95 -2.14 4.10
CA LEU A 53 0.12 -2.36 5.28
C LEU A 53 0.36 -1.29 6.36
N LYS A 54 1.61 -0.87 6.59
CA LYS A 54 1.94 0.24 7.49
C LYS A 54 1.31 1.55 7.01
N MET A 55 1.47 1.87 5.72
CA MET A 55 0.87 3.07 5.11
C MET A 55 -0.66 3.04 5.22
N LEU A 56 -1.28 1.90 4.92
CA LEU A 56 -2.72 1.70 5.02
C LEU A 56 -3.22 1.89 6.45
N LYS A 57 -2.51 1.34 7.43
CA LYS A 57 -2.83 1.47 8.86
C LYS A 57 -2.73 2.93 9.30
N ASN A 58 -1.68 3.64 8.87
CA ASN A 58 -1.50 5.06 9.18
C ASN A 58 -2.60 5.94 8.53
N PHE A 59 -2.93 5.64 7.27
CA PHE A 59 -4.01 6.31 6.53
C PHE A 59 -5.39 6.06 7.15
N LYS A 60 -5.69 4.83 7.60
CA LYS A 60 -6.92 4.52 8.33
C LYS A 60 -6.96 5.12 9.73
N GLY A 61 -5.83 5.11 10.44
CA GLY A 61 -5.72 5.64 11.81
C GLY A 61 -6.06 7.13 11.89
N LYS A 62 -5.57 7.92 10.93
CA LYS A 62 -5.86 9.36 10.85
C LYS A 62 -7.32 9.73 10.57
N LYS A 63 -8.19 8.80 10.15
CA LYS A 63 -9.63 9.06 10.00
C LYS A 63 -10.40 9.12 11.32
N THR A 64 -9.75 8.85 12.45
CA THR A 64 -10.40 8.73 13.78
C THR A 64 -10.17 9.94 14.70
N GLU A 65 -9.50 11.00 14.23
CA GLU A 65 -9.21 12.22 15.01
C GLU A 65 -9.89 13.49 14.45
N GLY A 66 -10.89 13.36 13.58
CA GLY A 66 -11.65 14.48 13.01
C GLY A 66 -13.13 14.43 13.36
#